data_AF-A0AAE3M9W5-F1
#
_entry.id   AF-A0AAE3M9W5-F1
#
_cell.length_a   1.000
_cell.length_b   1.000
_cell.length_c   1.000
_cell.angle_alpha   90.00
_cell.angle_beta   90.00
_cell.angle_gamma   90.00
#
_symmetry.space_group_name_H-M   'P 1'
#
loop_
_entity.id
_entity.type
_entity.pdbx_description
1 polymer ?
#
loop_
_entity_poly.entity_id
_entity_poly.type
_entity_poly.pdbx_seq_one_letter_code
_entity_poly.pdbx_strand_id
1 'polypeptide(L)'
;MIYRFLISIILFHLITLLSFGQSVTDTMVIECSNKVTIPQDFSIELSDTLNIKQIPFENEKKSFVSRNISWITAIIIAFISVIGNLWVARRQAQRNSINLKAQIENNEKILDKQIQNSKEIAITEFKATIAANNRQGWINELRETVSDFLTNSLSLAPDDIFSKEEELKYYNKLFYTKFKIELLLNTKTEEHKLLLQAINKVIEVIRSKEDYNLEKLQTARDVCLEASRRIIKIEWEKIKALK
;
A
#
# COMPACT_ATOMS: atom_id res chain seq x y z
N MET A 1 -66.90 -1.34 27.68
CA MET A 1 -65.69 -2.15 27.99
C MET A 1 -64.92 -2.55 26.73
N ILE A 2 -65.59 -3.02 25.67
CA ILE A 2 -64.96 -3.50 24.41
C ILE A 2 -64.11 -2.42 23.69
N TYR A 3 -64.55 -1.16 23.67
CA TYR A 3 -63.80 -0.06 23.02
C TYR A 3 -62.43 0.23 23.65
N ARG A 4 -62.28 0.07 24.97
CA ARG A 4 -60.99 0.27 25.65
C ARG A 4 -59.99 -0.85 25.31
N PHE A 5 -60.49 -2.06 25.10
CA PHE A 5 -59.66 -3.20 24.70
C PHE A 5 -59.17 -3.05 23.26
N LEU A 6 -60.04 -2.60 22.35
CA LEU A 6 -59.67 -2.37 20.94
C LEU A 6 -58.64 -1.23 20.78
N ILE A 7 -58.80 -0.14 21.55
CA ILE A 7 -57.83 0.98 21.54
C ILE A 7 -56.46 0.51 22.06
N SER A 8 -56.44 -0.34 23.09
CA SER A 8 -55.18 -0.86 23.64
C SER A 8 -54.44 -1.79 22.67
N ILE A 9 -55.16 -2.59 21.87
CA ILE A 9 -54.56 -3.45 20.84
C ILE A 9 -54.00 -2.62 19.68
N ILE A 10 -54.71 -1.58 19.25
CA ILE A 10 -54.24 -0.68 18.18
C ILE A 10 -53.00 0.09 18.63
N LEU A 11 -52.97 0.61 19.87
CA LEU A 11 -51.79 1.27 20.43
C LEU A 11 -50.59 0.31 20.56
N PHE A 12 -50.83 -0.94 20.98
CA PHE A 12 -49.77 -1.93 21.09
C PHE A 12 -49.17 -2.26 19.71
N HIS A 13 -49.99 -2.42 18.67
CA HIS A 13 -49.50 -2.64 17.31
C HIS A 13 -48.79 -1.43 16.71
N LEU A 14 -49.24 -0.20 17.00
CA LEU A 14 -48.57 1.03 16.57
C LEU A 14 -47.17 1.17 17.19
N ILE A 15 -47.02 0.79 18.47
CA ILE A 15 -45.73 0.81 19.18
C ILE A 15 -44.78 -0.25 18.62
N THR A 16 -45.26 -1.47 18.33
CA THR A 16 -44.40 -2.53 17.75
C THR A 16 -43.94 -2.22 16.33
N LEU A 17 -44.72 -1.47 15.55
CA LEU A 17 -44.34 -1.01 14.20
C LEU A 17 -43.27 0.09 14.21
N LEU A 18 -43.24 0.92 15.26
CA LEU A 18 -42.20 1.94 15.45
C LEU A 18 -40.87 1.34 15.94
N SER A 19 -40.91 0.26 16.72
CA SER A 19 -39.70 -0.38 17.27
C SER A 19 -38.92 -1.27 16.28
N PHE A 20 -39.50 -1.64 15.13
CA PHE A 20 -38.82 -2.47 14.13
C PHE A 20 -38.05 -1.67 13.06
N GLY A 21 -38.01 -0.34 13.16
CA GLY A 21 -37.36 0.56 12.20
C GLY A 21 -35.88 0.88 12.47
N GLN A 22 -35.30 0.46 13.61
CA GLN A 22 -33.88 0.71 13.91
C GLN A 22 -33.03 -0.53 13.60
N SER A 23 -32.87 -0.81 12.31
CA SER A 23 -31.75 -1.61 11.82
C SER A 23 -30.50 -0.74 11.85
N VAL A 24 -29.53 -1.16 12.66
CA VAL A 24 -28.18 -0.61 12.78
C VAL A 24 -27.57 -0.43 11.38
N THR A 25 -27.40 0.81 10.96
CA THR A 25 -26.43 1.20 9.94
C THR A 25 -25.17 1.63 10.67
N ASP A 26 -24.23 0.71 10.86
CA ASP A 26 -22.84 1.08 11.14
C ASP A 26 -22.33 1.83 9.92
N THR A 27 -22.38 3.15 10.03
CA THR A 27 -21.91 4.08 9.02
C THR A 27 -20.69 4.77 9.63
N MET A 28 -19.55 4.61 8.96
CA MET A 28 -18.33 5.36 9.25
C MET A 28 -18.65 6.84 9.43
N VAL A 29 -18.17 7.39 10.55
CA VAL A 29 -18.18 8.81 10.85
C VAL A 29 -17.30 9.52 9.82
N ILE A 30 -17.92 10.16 8.82
CA ILE A 30 -17.34 11.30 8.12
C ILE A 30 -18.06 12.52 8.66
N GLU A 31 -17.34 13.28 9.47
CA GLU A 31 -17.73 14.61 9.94
C GLU A 31 -17.81 15.56 8.74
N CYS A 32 -19.02 15.82 8.27
CA CYS A 32 -19.32 16.97 7.43
C CYS A 32 -20.38 17.81 8.15
N SER A 33 -19.90 18.76 8.94
CA SER A 33 -20.65 19.88 9.48
C SER A 33 -21.26 20.68 8.34
N ASN A 34 -22.59 20.61 8.19
CA ASN A 34 -23.38 21.59 7.46
C ASN A 34 -24.63 21.91 8.28
N LYS A 35 -24.63 23.09 8.91
CA LYS A 35 -25.81 23.70 9.51
C LYS A 35 -26.84 23.96 8.41
N VAL A 36 -27.97 23.27 8.46
CA VAL A 36 -29.16 23.60 7.67
C VAL A 36 -30.15 24.29 8.60
N THR A 37 -30.41 25.56 8.32
CA THR A 37 -31.40 26.40 8.99
C THR A 37 -32.78 26.07 8.43
N ILE A 38 -33.71 25.64 9.28
CA ILE A 38 -35.12 25.42 8.94
C ILE A 38 -35.87 26.75 9.16
N PRO A 39 -36.66 27.26 8.20
CA PRO A 39 -37.51 28.42 8.42
C PRO A 39 -38.73 28.04 9.27
N GLN A 40 -39.00 28.85 10.30
CA GLN A 40 -40.25 28.87 11.06
C GLN A 40 -41.38 29.53 10.28
N ASP A 41 -42.60 29.28 10.78
CA ASP A 41 -43.89 29.91 10.48
C ASP A 41 -44.77 29.30 9.38
N PHE A 42 -45.73 28.50 9.86
CA PHE A 42 -47.05 28.38 9.25
C PHE A 42 -48.11 28.38 10.37
N SER A 43 -48.65 29.55 10.68
CA SER A 43 -49.82 29.74 11.55
C SER A 43 -51.09 29.66 10.69
N ILE A 44 -51.98 28.73 11.04
CA ILE A 44 -53.32 28.64 10.44
C ILE A 44 -54.30 29.18 11.48
N GLU A 45 -54.87 30.36 11.21
CA GLU A 45 -56.02 30.90 11.92
C GLU A 45 -57.26 30.04 11.63
N LEU A 46 -57.87 29.50 12.69
CA LEU A 46 -59.19 28.88 12.63
C LEU A 46 -60.23 29.96 12.87
N SER A 47 -61.00 30.29 11.83
CA SER A 47 -62.17 31.15 11.96
C SER A 47 -63.27 30.45 12.75
N ASP A 48 -63.72 31.14 13.79
CA ASP A 48 -64.82 30.76 14.66
C ASP A 48 -66.18 30.76 13.94
N THR A 49 -67.05 29.86 14.42
CA THR A 49 -68.51 29.82 14.25
C THR A 49 -69.10 29.39 12.90
N LEU A 50 -69.15 28.06 12.68
CA LEU A 50 -70.11 27.45 11.76
C LEU A 50 -71.35 27.00 12.54
N ASN A 51 -72.46 27.72 12.36
CA ASN A 51 -73.77 27.41 12.95
C ASN A 51 -74.33 26.09 12.39
N ILE A 52 -74.37 25.05 13.23
CA ILE A 52 -74.90 23.73 12.87
C ILE A 52 -76.42 23.77 12.97
N LYS A 53 -77.07 23.82 11.81
CA LYS A 53 -78.51 23.62 11.65
C LYS A 53 -78.86 22.19 12.08
N GLN A 54 -79.60 22.03 13.17
CA GLN A 54 -80.08 20.73 13.64
C GLN A 54 -81.12 20.17 12.65
N ILE A 55 -80.70 19.22 11.83
CA ILE A 55 -81.58 18.42 10.98
C ILE A 55 -82.11 17.28 11.84
N PRO A 56 -83.44 17.04 11.90
CA PRO A 56 -84.01 15.96 12.70
C PRO A 56 -83.48 14.60 12.25
N PHE A 57 -83.04 13.80 13.23
CA PHE A 57 -82.56 12.43 13.07
C PHE A 57 -83.72 11.52 12.66
N GLU A 58 -83.88 11.32 11.36
CA GLU A 58 -84.71 10.26 10.84
C GLU A 58 -83.98 8.94 11.10
N ASN A 59 -84.59 8.08 11.91
CA ASN A 59 -84.08 6.74 12.23
C ASN A 59 -84.19 5.86 10.97
N GLU A 60 -83.27 6.04 10.03
CA GLU A 60 -83.02 5.04 9.02
C GLU A 60 -82.68 3.73 9.73
N LYS A 61 -83.51 2.72 9.48
CA LYS A 61 -83.27 1.34 9.91
C LYS A 61 -81.88 0.95 9.42
N LYS A 62 -80.88 1.08 10.30
CA LYS A 62 -79.51 0.69 10.06
C LYS A 62 -79.51 -0.78 9.65
N SER A 63 -79.40 -0.98 8.34
CA SER A 63 -79.18 -2.28 7.72
C SER A 63 -78.10 -2.99 8.52
N PHE A 64 -78.35 -4.26 8.85
CA PHE A 64 -77.47 -5.15 9.63
C PHE A 64 -75.99 -5.10 9.21
N VAL A 65 -75.74 -4.75 7.95
CA VAL A 65 -74.41 -4.52 7.37
C VAL A 65 -73.71 -3.34 8.07
N SER A 66 -74.36 -2.19 8.26
CA SER A 66 -73.76 -0.97 8.83
C SER A 66 -73.25 -1.09 10.28
N ARG A 67 -73.81 -2.03 11.05
CA ARG A 67 -73.40 -2.30 12.44
C ARG A 67 -72.16 -3.20 12.55
N ASN A 68 -71.90 -3.99 11.51
CA ASN A 68 -70.82 -4.97 11.45
C ASN A 68 -69.65 -4.55 10.55
N ILE A 69 -69.78 -3.50 9.74
CA ILE A 69 -68.71 -3.02 8.85
C ILE A 69 -67.40 -2.76 9.60
N SER A 70 -67.41 -2.17 10.80
CA SER A 70 -66.20 -1.72 11.50
C SER A 70 -65.24 -2.83 11.95
N TRP A 71 -65.73 -4.00 12.37
CA TRP A 71 -64.85 -5.10 12.78
C TRP A 71 -64.36 -5.91 11.56
N ILE A 72 -65.20 -5.99 10.51
CA ILE A 72 -64.84 -6.63 9.24
C ILE A 72 -63.72 -5.86 8.55
N THR A 73 -63.79 -4.52 8.49
CA THR A 73 -62.70 -3.71 7.92
C THR A 73 -61.40 -3.85 8.69
N ALA A 74 -61.44 -3.91 10.03
CA ALA A 74 -60.24 -4.11 10.85
C ALA A 74 -59.54 -5.45 10.54
N ILE A 75 -60.29 -6.54 10.37
CA ILE A 75 -59.74 -7.85 10.00
C ILE A 75 -59.13 -7.82 8.60
N ILE A 76 -59.81 -7.20 7.62
CA ILE A 76 -59.29 -7.07 6.25
C ILE A 76 -57.99 -6.27 6.24
N ILE A 77 -57.92 -5.15 6.96
CA ILE A 77 -56.71 -4.32 7.08
C ILE A 77 -55.56 -5.12 7.72
N ALA A 78 -55.83 -5.87 8.80
CA ALA A 78 -54.83 -6.71 9.44
C ALA A 78 -54.32 -7.80 8.49
N PHE A 79 -55.21 -8.44 7.73
CA PHE A 79 -54.84 -9.48 6.76
C PHE A 79 -53.98 -8.93 5.62
N ILE A 80 -54.36 -7.77 5.05
CA ILE A 80 -53.58 -7.08 4.01
C ILE A 80 -52.19 -6.70 4.53
N SER A 81 -52.10 -6.22 5.78
CA SER A 81 -50.83 -5.85 6.41
C SER A 81 -49.88 -7.05 6.57
N VAL A 82 -50.39 -8.18 7.05
CA VAL A 82 -49.59 -9.43 7.18
C VAL A 82 -49.09 -9.91 5.81
N ILE A 83 -49.95 -9.89 4.79
CA ILE A 83 -49.57 -10.29 3.42
C ILE A 83 -48.52 -9.33 2.84
N GLY A 84 -48.71 -8.02 3.02
CA GLY A 84 -47.77 -7.00 2.58
C GLY A 84 -46.39 -7.19 3.20
N ASN A 85 -46.34 -7.38 4.52
CA ASN A 85 -45.08 -7.62 5.23
C ASN A 85 -44.40 -8.93 4.78
N LEU A 86 -45.15 -10.01 4.57
CA LEU A 86 -44.60 -11.28 4.09
C LEU A 86 -44.02 -11.14 2.66
N TRP A 87 -44.70 -10.38 1.79
CA TRP A 87 -44.23 -10.13 0.43
C TRP A 87 -42.95 -9.28 0.41
N VAL A 88 -42.91 -8.20 1.21
CA VAL A 88 -41.71 -7.36 1.36
C VAL A 88 -40.55 -8.18 1.93
N ALA A 89 -40.79 -8.98 2.97
CA ALA A 89 -39.76 -9.84 3.57
C ALA A 89 -39.16 -10.82 2.56
N ARG A 90 -40.00 -11.48 1.75
CA ARG A 90 -39.52 -12.39 0.67
C ARG A 90 -38.72 -11.63 -0.38
N ARG A 91 -39.17 -10.45 -0.81
CA ARG A 91 -38.47 -9.63 -1.81
C ARG A 91 -37.13 -9.11 -1.29
N GLN A 92 -37.07 -8.73 -0.02
CA GLN A 92 -35.85 -8.27 0.64
C GLN A 92 -34.83 -9.40 0.82
N ALA A 93 -35.28 -10.60 1.20
CA ALA A 93 -34.40 -11.78 1.28
C ALA A 93 -33.73 -12.10 -0.07
N GLN A 94 -34.47 -11.98 -1.19
CA GLN A 94 -33.90 -12.15 -2.52
C GLN A 94 -32.84 -11.08 -2.83
N ARG A 95 -33.10 -9.81 -2.56
CA ARG A 95 -32.12 -8.72 -2.77
C ARG A 95 -30.87 -8.89 -1.90
N ASN A 96 -31.05 -9.30 -0.65
CA ASN A 96 -29.94 -9.55 0.27
C ASN A 96 -29.03 -10.66 -0.25
N SER A 97 -29.58 -11.75 -0.80
CA SER A 97 -28.75 -12.82 -1.37
C SER A 97 -27.98 -12.41 -2.63
N ILE A 98 -28.57 -11.57 -3.49
CA ILE A 98 -27.87 -11.01 -4.66
C ILE A 98 -26.74 -10.08 -4.21
N ASN A 99 -27.01 -9.19 -3.27
CA ASN A 99 -26.01 -8.28 -2.72
C ASN A 99 -24.88 -9.05 -2.02
N LEU A 100 -25.22 -10.10 -1.28
CA LEU A 100 -24.24 -10.96 -0.60
C LEU A 100 -23.32 -11.64 -1.63
N LYS A 101 -23.87 -12.18 -2.72
CA LYS A 101 -23.07 -12.78 -3.81
C LYS A 101 -22.13 -11.75 -4.45
N ALA A 102 -22.63 -10.56 -4.74
CA ALA A 102 -21.81 -9.48 -5.30
C ALA A 102 -20.70 -9.04 -4.32
N GLN A 103 -20.97 -9.02 -3.01
CA GLN A 103 -19.94 -8.73 -2.00
C GLN A 103 -18.87 -9.82 -1.95
N ILE A 104 -19.26 -11.09 -1.98
CA ILE A 104 -18.31 -12.22 -2.01
C ILE A 104 -17.41 -12.12 -3.25
N GLU A 105 -17.99 -11.91 -4.43
CA GLU A 105 -17.22 -11.80 -5.68
C GLU A 105 -16.27 -10.59 -5.68
N ASN A 106 -16.71 -9.45 -5.14
CA ASN A 106 -15.84 -8.28 -5.02
C ASN A 106 -14.71 -8.51 -4.02
N ASN A 107 -14.98 -9.20 -2.91
CA ASN A 107 -13.97 -9.53 -1.91
C ASN A 107 -12.93 -10.51 -2.46
N GLU A 108 -13.35 -11.52 -3.23
CA GLU A 108 -12.45 -12.44 -3.92
C GLU A 108 -11.52 -11.68 -4.88
N LYS A 109 -12.08 -10.78 -5.71
CA LYS A 109 -11.27 -9.94 -6.62
C LYS A 109 -10.28 -9.03 -5.88
N ILE A 110 -10.66 -8.51 -4.71
CA ILE A 110 -9.77 -7.69 -3.90
C ILE A 110 -8.65 -8.54 -3.31
N LEU A 111 -8.98 -9.73 -2.80
CA LEU A 111 -8.02 -10.69 -2.27
C LEU A 111 -7.00 -11.10 -3.34
N ASP A 112 -7.46 -11.44 -4.53
CA ASP A 112 -6.60 -11.82 -5.65
C ASP A 112 -5.64 -10.69 -6.03
N LYS A 113 -6.14 -9.45 -6.09
CA LYS A 113 -5.30 -8.27 -6.33
C LYS A 113 -4.28 -8.06 -5.22
N GLN A 114 -4.66 -8.25 -3.95
CA GLN A 114 -3.73 -8.13 -2.83
C GLN A 114 -2.63 -9.19 -2.89
N ILE A 115 -2.98 -10.44 -3.23
CA ILE A 115 -2.02 -11.53 -3.41
C ILE A 115 -1.07 -11.21 -4.55
N GLN A 116 -1.60 -10.76 -5.70
CA GLN A 116 -0.79 -10.42 -6.86
C GLN A 116 0.16 -9.25 -6.57
N ASN A 117 -0.34 -8.18 -5.95
CA ASN A 117 0.47 -7.04 -5.54
C ASN A 117 1.56 -7.46 -4.54
N SER A 118 1.22 -8.29 -3.55
CA SER A 118 2.19 -8.80 -2.56
C SER A 118 3.29 -9.63 -3.23
N LYS A 119 2.92 -10.44 -4.23
CA LYS A 119 3.87 -11.22 -5.02
C LYS A 119 4.80 -10.32 -5.83
N GLU A 120 4.27 -9.29 -6.48
CA GLU A 120 5.07 -8.35 -7.28
C GLU A 120 6.04 -7.54 -6.41
N ILE A 121 5.61 -7.10 -5.24
CA ILE A 121 6.45 -6.45 -4.22
C ILE A 121 7.57 -7.40 -3.78
N ALA A 122 7.22 -8.63 -3.38
CA ALA A 122 8.20 -9.62 -2.91
C ALA A 122 9.25 -9.95 -3.98
N ILE A 123 8.84 -10.10 -5.25
CA ILE A 123 9.77 -10.35 -6.36
C ILE A 123 10.70 -9.14 -6.57
N THR A 124 10.17 -7.93 -6.45
CA THR A 124 10.95 -6.69 -6.63
C THR A 124 11.99 -6.53 -5.52
N GLU A 125 11.58 -6.71 -4.25
CA GLU A 125 12.47 -6.66 -3.09
C GLU A 125 13.54 -7.75 -3.16
N PHE A 126 13.17 -8.96 -3.58
CA PHE A 126 14.12 -10.07 -3.76
C PHE A 126 15.18 -9.74 -4.82
N LYS A 127 14.76 -9.22 -5.97
CA LYS A 127 15.68 -8.77 -7.03
C LYS A 127 16.59 -7.65 -6.57
N ALA A 128 16.05 -6.64 -5.86
CA ALA A 128 16.83 -5.55 -5.30
C ALA A 128 17.88 -6.06 -4.29
N THR A 129 17.49 -7.00 -3.43
CA THR A 129 18.37 -7.64 -2.43
C THR A 129 19.51 -8.41 -3.10
N ILE A 130 19.21 -9.22 -4.12
CA ILE A 130 20.25 -9.94 -4.87
C ILE A 130 21.20 -8.95 -5.55
N ALA A 131 20.67 -7.93 -6.21
CA ALA A 131 21.48 -6.92 -6.89
C ALA A 131 22.39 -6.16 -5.91
N ALA A 132 21.87 -5.79 -4.73
CA ALA A 132 22.64 -5.16 -3.67
C ALA A 132 23.74 -6.08 -3.13
N ASN A 133 23.43 -7.34 -2.86
CA ASN A 133 24.40 -8.33 -2.36
C ASN A 133 25.51 -8.60 -3.38
N ASN A 134 25.17 -8.80 -4.66
CA ASN A 134 26.15 -9.00 -5.72
C ASN A 134 27.08 -7.79 -5.87
N ARG A 135 26.51 -6.57 -5.85
CA ARG A 135 27.30 -5.34 -5.93
C ARG A 135 28.20 -5.15 -4.71
N GLN A 136 27.72 -5.46 -3.51
CA GLN A 136 28.53 -5.41 -2.30
C GLN A 136 29.70 -6.40 -2.35
N GLY A 137 29.44 -7.64 -2.80
CA GLY A 137 30.48 -8.65 -3.02
C GLY A 137 31.56 -8.15 -3.99
N TRP A 138 31.14 -7.58 -5.12
CA TRP A 138 32.05 -6.98 -6.09
C TRP A 138 32.86 -5.80 -5.51
N ILE A 139 32.25 -4.91 -4.73
CA ILE A 139 32.96 -3.79 -4.06
C ILE A 139 34.05 -4.33 -3.12
N ASN A 140 33.73 -5.36 -2.35
CA ASN A 140 34.68 -5.96 -1.41
C ASN A 140 35.85 -6.61 -2.16
N GLU A 141 35.57 -7.39 -3.20
CA GLU A 141 36.61 -8.03 -4.00
C GLU A 141 37.51 -7.01 -4.70
N LEU A 142 36.95 -5.92 -5.22
CA LEU A 142 37.73 -4.83 -5.80
C LEU A 142 38.62 -4.16 -4.75
N ARG A 143 38.09 -3.89 -3.54
CA ARG A 143 38.86 -3.27 -2.45
C ARG A 143 40.04 -4.15 -2.03
N GLU A 144 39.81 -5.45 -1.86
CA GLU A 144 40.86 -6.41 -1.51
C GLU A 144 41.92 -6.48 -2.61
N THR A 145 41.50 -6.66 -3.86
CA THR A 145 42.44 -6.79 -5.00
C THR A 145 43.26 -5.52 -5.21
N VAL A 146 42.67 -4.33 -5.07
CA VAL A 146 43.42 -3.06 -5.13
C VAL A 146 44.39 -2.93 -3.96
N SER A 147 44.01 -3.34 -2.76
CA SER A 147 44.90 -3.30 -1.59
C SER A 147 46.10 -4.24 -1.77
N ASP A 148 45.87 -5.43 -2.30
CA ASP A 148 46.94 -6.38 -2.65
C ASP A 148 47.84 -5.83 -3.74
N PHE A 149 47.27 -5.24 -4.80
CA PHE A 149 48.04 -4.58 -5.86
C PHE A 149 48.95 -3.49 -5.30
N LEU A 150 48.40 -2.58 -4.48
CA LEU A 150 49.15 -1.48 -3.87
C LEU A 150 50.19 -1.95 -2.85
N THR A 151 49.98 -3.09 -2.19
CA THR A 151 50.95 -3.69 -1.26
C THR A 151 52.10 -4.31 -2.03
N ASN A 152 51.81 -5.15 -3.03
CA ASN A 152 52.84 -5.77 -3.87
C ASN A 152 53.64 -4.71 -4.66
N SER A 153 53.02 -3.59 -5.03
CA SER A 153 53.71 -2.47 -5.71
C SER A 153 54.82 -1.85 -4.86
N LEU A 154 54.67 -1.85 -3.52
CA LEU A 154 55.66 -1.31 -2.60
C LEU A 154 56.82 -2.28 -2.38
N SER A 155 56.54 -3.59 -2.36
CA SER A 155 57.56 -4.64 -2.26
C SER A 155 58.50 -4.70 -3.47
N LEU A 156 58.14 -4.08 -4.58
CA LEU A 156 58.96 -3.97 -5.79
C LEU A 156 59.76 -2.67 -5.86
N ALA A 157 59.83 -1.90 -4.76
CA ALA A 157 60.80 -0.81 -4.66
C ALA A 157 62.22 -1.37 -4.90
N PRO A 158 63.07 -0.66 -5.68
CA PRO A 158 64.42 -1.07 -6.00
C PRO A 158 65.32 -0.90 -4.78
N ASP A 159 65.14 -1.79 -3.82
CA ASP A 159 66.15 -2.07 -2.81
C ASP A 159 66.84 -3.38 -3.22
N ASP A 160 68.17 -3.44 -3.15
CA ASP A 160 69.01 -4.62 -3.46
C ASP A 160 68.80 -5.81 -2.49
N ILE A 161 67.69 -5.82 -1.75
CA ILE A 161 67.38 -6.76 -0.67
C ILE A 161 66.87 -8.09 -1.22
N PHE A 162 66.24 -8.09 -2.40
CA PHE A 162 65.59 -9.27 -2.96
C PHE A 162 66.50 -10.07 -3.90
N SER A 163 66.42 -11.39 -3.78
CA SER A 163 66.92 -12.28 -4.83
C SER A 163 66.10 -12.11 -6.13
N LYS A 164 66.69 -12.42 -7.28
CA LYS A 164 65.98 -12.41 -8.58
C LYS A 164 64.71 -13.26 -8.57
N GLU A 165 64.70 -14.36 -7.82
CA GLU A 165 63.55 -15.24 -7.68
C GLU A 165 62.41 -14.58 -6.89
N GLU A 166 62.73 -13.87 -5.82
CA GLU A 166 61.75 -13.10 -5.04
C GLU A 166 61.19 -11.93 -5.83
N GLU A 167 62.04 -11.19 -6.57
CA GLU A 167 61.61 -10.12 -7.46
C GLU A 167 60.57 -10.63 -8.47
N LEU A 168 60.85 -11.76 -9.14
CA LEU A 168 59.92 -12.39 -10.09
C LEU A 168 58.60 -12.78 -9.42
N LYS A 169 58.63 -13.31 -8.20
CA LYS A 169 57.44 -13.67 -7.43
C LYS A 169 56.54 -12.46 -7.17
N TYR A 170 57.11 -11.32 -6.79
CA TYR A 170 56.35 -10.10 -6.58
C TYR A 170 55.79 -9.52 -7.88
N TYR A 171 56.54 -9.55 -8.98
CA TYR A 171 56.02 -9.16 -10.30
C TYR A 171 54.82 -10.02 -10.72
N ASN A 172 54.92 -11.34 -10.57
CA ASN A 172 53.81 -12.24 -10.91
C ASN A 172 52.54 -11.92 -10.10
N LYS A 173 52.69 -11.64 -8.79
CA LYS A 173 51.57 -11.21 -7.94
C LYS A 173 51.00 -9.85 -8.36
N LEU A 174 51.86 -8.90 -8.70
CA LEU A 174 51.46 -7.57 -9.16
C LEU A 174 50.66 -7.65 -10.46
N PHE A 175 51.13 -8.41 -11.45
CA PHE A 175 50.42 -8.57 -12.71
C PHE A 175 49.14 -9.40 -12.55
N TYR A 176 49.15 -10.43 -11.72
CA TYR A 176 47.94 -11.18 -11.40
C TYR A 176 46.85 -10.27 -10.82
N THR A 177 47.19 -9.45 -9.83
CA THR A 177 46.24 -8.51 -9.22
C THR A 177 45.79 -7.42 -10.20
N LYS A 178 46.69 -6.90 -11.05
CA LYS A 178 46.34 -6.00 -12.16
C LYS A 178 45.29 -6.61 -13.09
N PHE A 179 45.54 -7.80 -13.63
CA PHE A 179 44.60 -8.46 -14.54
C PHE A 179 43.27 -8.80 -13.87
N LYS A 180 43.31 -9.19 -12.60
CA LYS A 180 42.09 -9.40 -11.80
C LYS A 180 41.27 -8.11 -11.68
N ILE A 181 41.91 -6.96 -11.41
CA ILE A 181 41.23 -5.66 -11.40
C ILE A 181 40.65 -5.34 -12.79
N GLU A 182 41.39 -5.56 -13.87
CA GLU A 182 40.90 -5.35 -15.24
C GLU A 182 39.64 -6.18 -15.55
N LEU A 183 39.56 -7.42 -15.07
CA LEU A 183 38.39 -8.27 -15.22
C LEU A 183 37.19 -7.83 -14.37
N LEU A 184 37.45 -7.27 -13.18
CA LEU A 184 36.41 -6.75 -12.29
C LEU A 184 35.82 -5.43 -12.82
N LEU A 185 36.57 -4.66 -13.60
CA LEU A 185 36.16 -3.34 -14.04
C LEU A 185 35.47 -3.38 -15.42
N ASN A 186 34.31 -2.74 -15.50
CA ASN A 186 33.68 -2.41 -16.78
C ASN A 186 34.39 -1.22 -17.46
N THR A 187 35.04 -1.44 -18.61
CA THR A 187 35.79 -0.41 -19.35
C THR A 187 34.92 0.64 -20.05
N LYS A 188 33.58 0.51 -20.00
CA LYS A 188 32.65 1.47 -20.61
C LYS A 188 32.48 2.75 -19.78
N THR A 189 32.72 2.71 -18.48
CA THR A 189 32.57 3.88 -17.59
C THR A 189 33.89 4.62 -17.44
N GLU A 190 33.84 5.95 -17.45
CA GLU A 190 35.04 6.79 -17.38
C GLU A 190 35.79 6.59 -16.06
N GLU A 191 35.08 6.44 -14.93
CA GLU A 191 35.72 6.21 -13.64
C GLU A 191 36.56 4.94 -13.60
N HIS A 192 36.11 3.88 -14.27
CA HIS A 192 36.84 2.62 -14.34
C HIS A 192 38.08 2.76 -15.22
N LYS A 193 38.00 3.51 -16.33
CA LYS A 193 39.16 3.83 -17.16
C LYS A 193 40.21 4.62 -16.37
N LEU A 194 39.78 5.58 -15.54
CA LEU A 194 40.68 6.36 -14.69
C LEU A 194 41.45 5.47 -13.69
N LEU A 195 40.78 4.50 -13.07
CA LEU A 195 41.46 3.54 -12.19
C LEU A 195 42.48 2.70 -12.97
N LEU A 196 42.13 2.21 -14.16
CA LEU A 196 43.07 1.45 -15.01
C LEU A 196 44.28 2.28 -15.44
N GLN A 197 44.08 3.56 -15.79
CA GLN A 197 45.17 4.48 -16.10
C GLN A 197 46.09 4.68 -14.89
N ALA A 198 45.52 4.86 -13.69
CA ALA A 198 46.29 5.01 -12.46
C ALA A 198 47.10 3.75 -12.12
N ILE A 199 46.51 2.55 -12.29
CA ILE A 199 47.20 1.25 -12.13
C ILE A 199 48.37 1.13 -13.11
N ASN A 200 48.17 1.47 -14.38
CA ASN A 200 49.23 1.42 -15.38
C ASN A 200 50.36 2.41 -15.06
N LYS A 201 50.03 3.60 -14.53
CA LYS A 201 51.02 4.58 -14.07
C LYS A 201 51.88 4.04 -12.92
N VAL A 202 51.29 3.31 -11.97
CA VAL A 202 52.05 2.63 -10.90
C VAL A 202 53.04 1.63 -11.50
N ILE A 203 52.60 0.81 -12.46
CA ILE A 203 53.47 -0.17 -13.13
C ILE A 203 54.59 0.52 -13.93
N GLU A 204 54.29 1.62 -14.60
CA GLU A 204 55.27 2.41 -15.37
C GLU A 204 56.38 2.94 -14.46
N VAL A 205 56.04 3.48 -13.29
CA VAL A 205 57.02 3.95 -12.31
C VAL A 205 57.89 2.81 -11.79
N ILE A 206 57.31 1.64 -11.51
CA ILE A 206 58.06 0.45 -11.06
C ILE A 206 59.03 -0.05 -12.13
N ARG A 207 58.59 -0.07 -13.40
CA ARG A 207 59.41 -0.55 -14.53
C ARG A 207 60.56 0.39 -14.87
N SER A 208 60.43 1.68 -14.56
CA SER A 208 61.42 2.70 -14.89
C SER A 208 62.56 2.70 -13.88
N LYS A 209 63.36 1.61 -13.84
CA LYS A 209 64.44 1.42 -12.86
C LYS A 209 65.44 2.61 -12.79
N GLU A 210 65.69 3.27 -13.92
CA GLU A 210 66.61 4.43 -14.00
C GLU A 210 66.01 5.75 -13.49
N ASP A 211 64.68 5.93 -13.56
CA ASP A 211 63.95 7.13 -13.11
C ASP A 211 63.07 6.82 -11.88
N TYR A 212 63.39 5.73 -11.18
CA TYR A 212 62.63 5.34 -10.01
C TYR A 212 62.81 6.39 -8.92
N ASN A 213 61.68 6.92 -8.45
CA ASN A 213 61.62 7.78 -7.29
C ASN A 213 60.47 7.29 -6.41
N LEU A 214 60.78 7.01 -5.14
CA LEU A 214 59.80 6.59 -4.15
C LEU A 214 58.64 7.58 -4.03
N GLU A 215 58.89 8.88 -4.13
CA GLU A 215 57.88 9.94 -4.11
C GLU A 215 56.96 9.86 -5.35
N LYS A 216 57.52 9.57 -6.54
CA LYS A 216 56.72 9.34 -7.76
C LYS A 216 55.83 8.11 -7.60
N LEU A 217 56.35 7.04 -7.00
CA LEU A 217 55.59 5.82 -6.73
C LEU A 217 54.46 6.09 -5.73
N GLN A 218 54.75 6.78 -4.63
CA GLN A 218 53.76 7.18 -3.64
C GLN A 218 52.64 8.02 -4.28
N THR A 219 53.01 9.02 -5.06
CA THR A 219 52.04 9.86 -5.80
C THR A 219 51.16 9.03 -6.74
N ALA A 220 51.74 8.09 -7.51
CA ALA A 220 50.97 7.22 -8.40
C ALA A 220 50.01 6.29 -7.62
N ARG A 221 50.45 5.77 -6.47
CA ARG A 221 49.64 4.95 -5.57
C ARG A 221 48.48 5.75 -4.97
N ASP A 222 48.71 7.00 -4.59
CA ASP A 222 47.66 7.89 -4.05
C ASP A 222 46.59 8.18 -5.10
N VAL A 223 46.99 8.46 -6.34
CA VAL A 223 46.06 8.62 -7.46
C VAL A 223 45.24 7.34 -7.71
N CYS A 224 45.88 6.16 -7.65
CA CYS A 224 45.19 4.87 -7.77
C CYS A 224 44.19 4.65 -6.63
N LEU A 225 44.58 4.98 -5.40
CA LEU A 225 43.73 4.87 -4.21
C LEU A 225 42.53 5.81 -4.32
N GLU A 226 42.73 7.06 -4.75
CA GLU A 226 41.65 8.02 -4.96
C GLU A 226 40.67 7.56 -6.04
N ALA A 227 41.17 7.09 -7.19
CA ALA A 227 40.35 6.55 -8.27
C ALA A 227 39.50 5.36 -7.78
N SER A 228 40.09 4.44 -7.02
CA SER A 228 39.35 3.30 -6.44
C SER A 228 38.26 3.73 -5.45
N ARG A 229 38.56 4.70 -4.57
CA ARG A 229 37.59 5.27 -3.61
C ARG A 229 36.40 5.92 -4.33
N ARG A 230 36.65 6.62 -5.43
CA ARG A 230 35.60 7.24 -6.25
C ARG A 230 34.64 6.19 -6.82
N ILE A 231 35.16 5.12 -7.40
CA ILE A 231 34.35 4.00 -7.92
C ILE A 231 33.52 3.37 -6.80
N ILE A 232 34.16 3.03 -5.67
CA ILE A 232 33.49 2.42 -4.52
C ILE A 232 32.36 3.32 -4.02
N LYS A 233 32.59 4.64 -3.93
CA LYS A 233 31.57 5.61 -3.51
C LYS A 233 30.36 5.60 -4.46
N ILE A 234 30.59 5.66 -5.77
CA ILE A 234 29.52 5.66 -6.78
C ILE A 234 28.67 4.38 -6.69
N GLU A 235 29.32 3.23 -6.60
CA GLU A 235 28.61 1.95 -6.52
C GLU A 235 27.92 1.75 -5.18
N TRP A 236 28.46 2.30 -4.09
CA TRP A 236 27.80 2.32 -2.78
C TRP A 236 26.51 3.15 -2.78
N GLU A 237 26.51 4.32 -3.42
CA GLU A 237 25.28 5.13 -3.56
C GLU A 237 24.22 4.39 -4.40
N LYS A 238 24.63 3.62 -5.41
CA LYS A 238 23.69 2.75 -6.16
C LYS A 238 23.10 1.63 -5.29
N ILE A 239 23.83 1.10 -4.31
CA ILE A 239 23.28 0.13 -3.36
C ILE A 239 22.25 0.80 -2.44
N LYS A 240 22.56 2.00 -1.94
CA LYS A 240 21.64 2.74 -1.08
C LYS A 240 20.34 3.09 -1.79
N ALA A 241 20.40 3.43 -3.08
CA ALA A 241 19.21 3.74 -3.87
C ALA A 241 18.29 2.53 -4.16
N LEU A 242 18.74 1.31 -3.89
CA LEU A 242 17.93 0.09 -4.03
C LEU A 242 17.18 -0.28 -2.74
N LYS A 243 17.47 0.39 -1.63
CA LYS A 243 16.79 0.25 -0.34
C LYS A 243 15.74 1.33 -0.19
#